data_AF-A0A4Y2EJ55-F1
#
_entry.id   AF-A0A4Y2EJ55-F1
#
_cell.length_a   1.000
_cell.length_b   1.000
_cell.length_c   1.000
_cell.angle_alpha   90.00
_cell.angle_beta   90.00
_cell.angle_gamma   90.00
#
_symmetry.space_group_name_H-M   'P 1'
#
loop_
_entity.id
_entity.type
_entity.pdbx_description
1 polymer ?
#
loop_
_entity_poly.entity_id
_entity_poly.type
_entity_poly.pdbx_seq_one_letter_code
_entity_poly.pdbx_strand_id
1 'polypeptide(L)'
;MLQSLENPADCEIRSDIRFLNAKDVKAAEIHREISEVYEENIMSEGMVRKWVRAFEDGRTNAHDEERSERLSEITEDLVRKVDGKVRKNRRFTISSSSTELHQVSRRVLYGIVTEYNCKLCSLWAPPTI
;
A
#
# COMPACT_ATOMS: atom_id res chain seq x y z
N MET A 1 23.22 20.01 -20.75
CA MET A 1 21.76 19.93 -20.89
C MET A 1 21.33 18.62 -20.30
N LEU A 2 20.63 18.64 -19.15
CA LEU A 2 20.01 17.44 -18.60
C LEU A 2 18.78 17.13 -19.46
N GLN A 3 18.71 15.90 -19.94
CA GLN A 3 17.62 15.42 -20.78
C GLN A 3 16.35 15.41 -19.94
N SER A 4 15.26 15.99 -20.45
CA SER A 4 13.92 15.82 -19.87
C SER A 4 13.60 14.33 -19.95
N LEU A 5 13.55 13.64 -18.82
CA LEU A 5 13.11 12.26 -18.78
C LEU A 5 11.58 12.29 -18.96
N GLU A 6 11.09 11.91 -20.14
CA GLU A 6 9.64 11.80 -20.35
C GLU A 6 9.08 10.75 -19.36
N ASN A 7 8.24 11.21 -18.44
CA ASN A 7 7.49 10.38 -17.48
C ASN A 7 8.35 9.55 -16.49
N PRO A 8 9.09 10.20 -15.56
CA PRO A 8 9.80 9.53 -14.47
C PRO A 8 8.85 8.74 -13.57
N ALA A 9 9.36 7.65 -12.99
CA ALA A 9 8.62 6.95 -11.96
C ALA A 9 8.59 7.77 -10.66
N ASP A 10 7.48 7.73 -9.92
CA ASP A 10 7.36 8.37 -8.60
C ASP A 10 8.54 8.11 -7.65
N CYS A 11 9.10 6.89 -7.69
CA CYS A 11 10.23 6.50 -6.85
C CYS A 11 11.56 7.17 -7.25
N GLU A 12 11.73 7.53 -8.53
CA GLU A 12 12.90 8.28 -9.02
C GLU A 12 12.87 9.69 -8.45
N ILE A 13 11.73 10.36 -8.55
CA ILE A 13 11.57 11.73 -8.06
C ILE A 13 11.72 11.79 -6.54
N ARG A 14 11.16 10.81 -5.82
CA ARG A 14 11.33 10.71 -4.36
C ARG A 14 12.78 10.43 -3.97
N SER A 15 13.54 9.73 -4.81
CA SER A 15 14.99 9.52 -4.60
C SER A 15 15.77 10.82 -4.77
N ASP A 16 15.39 11.65 -5.75
CA ASP A 16 15.98 12.97 -5.94
C ASP A 16 15.62 13.94 -4.80
N ILE A 17 14.38 13.92 -4.31
CA ILE A 17 14.00 14.66 -3.10
C ILE A 17 14.91 14.27 -1.93
N ARG A 18 15.12 12.96 -1.72
CA ARG A 18 15.99 12.47 -0.64
C ARG A 18 17.42 12.97 -0.81
N PHE A 19 17.95 12.93 -2.03
CA PHE A 19 19.29 13.38 -2.35
C PHE A 19 19.48 14.88 -2.12
N LEU A 20 18.53 15.71 -2.57
CA LEU A 20 18.55 17.16 -2.36
C LEU A 20 18.33 17.53 -0.89
N ASN A 21 17.46 16.80 -0.18
CA ASN A 21 17.28 16.98 1.26
C ASN A 21 18.56 16.67 2.04
N ALA A 22 19.30 15.63 1.65
CA ALA A 22 20.59 15.29 2.27
C ALA A 22 21.67 16.35 2.03
N LYS A 23 21.48 17.23 1.04
CA LYS A 23 22.32 18.41 0.79
C LYS A 23 21.85 19.67 1.51
N ASP A 24 20.87 19.55 2.42
CA ASP A 24 20.29 20.66 3.18
C ASP A 24 19.57 21.71 2.29
N VAL A 25 19.04 21.27 1.13
CA VAL A 25 18.25 22.13 0.24
C VAL A 25 16.83 22.28 0.81
N LYS A 26 16.31 23.50 0.83
CA LYS A 26 14.95 23.78 1.33
C LYS A 26 13.90 23.16 0.41
N ALA A 27 12.80 22.68 0.98
CA ALA A 27 11.71 22.03 0.22
C ALA A 27 11.16 22.86 -0.96
N ALA A 28 11.12 24.20 -0.86
CA ALA A 28 10.69 25.08 -1.94
C ALA A 28 11.68 25.09 -3.12
N GLU A 29 12.99 25.14 -2.83
CA GLU A 29 14.06 24.99 -3.81
C GLU A 29 14.02 23.59 -4.46
N ILE A 30 13.81 22.53 -3.67
CA ILE A 30 13.68 21.15 -4.16
C ILE A 30 12.55 21.04 -5.18
N HIS A 31 11.38 21.63 -4.89
CA HIS A 31 10.25 21.63 -5.82
C HIS A 31 10.61 22.33 -7.13
N ARG A 32 11.29 23.49 -7.08
CA ARG A 32 11.72 24.21 -8.28
C ARG A 32 12.67 23.36 -9.13
N GLU A 33 13.68 22.74 -8.53
CA GLU A 33 14.65 21.90 -9.25
C GLU A 33 13.99 20.68 -9.89
N ILE A 34 13.08 20.02 -9.17
CA ILE A 34 12.34 18.86 -9.69
C ILE A 34 11.42 19.25 -10.84
N SER A 35 10.70 20.38 -10.72
CA SER A 35 9.84 20.89 -11.79
C SER A 35 10.62 21.30 -13.05
N GLU A 36 11.87 21.75 -12.90
CA GLU A 36 12.76 22.06 -14.04
C GLU A 36 13.24 20.80 -14.77
N VAL A 37 13.48 19.69 -14.04
CA VAL A 37 14.02 18.44 -14.62
C VAL A 37 12.92 17.57 -15.23
N TYR A 38 11.77 17.50 -14.58
CA TYR A 38 10.75 16.49 -14.84
C TYR A 38 9.41 17.05 -15.36
N GLU A 39 9.34 18.35 -15.65
CA GLU A 39 8.12 19.10 -16.00
C GLU A 39 7.21 19.45 -14.81
N GLU A 40 6.40 20.50 -14.97
CA GLU A 40 5.67 21.18 -13.90
C GLU A 40 4.58 20.31 -13.23
N ASN A 41 4.15 19.20 -13.84
CA ASN A 41 2.93 18.49 -13.45
C ASN A 41 3.14 17.19 -12.66
N ILE A 42 4.37 16.85 -12.24
CA ILE A 42 4.61 15.50 -11.70
C ILE A 42 4.34 15.40 -10.19
N MET A 43 4.82 16.35 -9.39
CA MET A 43 4.62 16.31 -7.96
C MET A 43 4.38 17.69 -7.38
N SER A 44 3.21 17.90 -6.79
CA SER A 44 2.90 19.17 -6.13
C SER A 44 3.87 19.47 -4.98
N GLU A 45 4.11 20.76 -4.74
CA GLU A 45 4.92 21.26 -3.63
C GLU A 45 4.50 20.69 -2.25
N GLY A 46 3.20 20.44 -2.05
CA GLY A 46 2.68 19.80 -0.85
C GLY A 46 3.18 18.36 -0.66
N MET A 47 3.30 17.61 -1.75
CA MET A 47 3.82 16.24 -1.72
C MET A 47 5.34 16.23 -1.52
N VAL A 48 6.07 17.16 -2.13
CA VAL A 48 7.51 17.35 -1.89
C VAL A 48 7.77 17.60 -0.39
N ARG A 49 7.04 18.54 0.23
CA ARG A 49 7.15 18.80 1.67
C ARG A 49 6.85 17.58 2.54
N LYS A 50 5.89 16.75 2.14
CA LYS A 50 5.55 15.52 2.85
C LYS A 50 6.73 14.53 2.81
N TRP A 51 7.37 14.37 1.67
CA TRP A 51 8.54 13.49 1.52
C TRP A 51 9.77 14.01 2.24
N VAL A 52 10.05 15.32 2.16
CA VAL A 52 11.12 15.97 2.94
C VAL A 52 10.97 15.64 4.43
N ARG A 53 9.79 15.86 5.00
CA ARG A 53 9.51 15.53 6.41
C ARG A 53 9.69 14.04 6.70
N ALA A 54 9.19 13.17 5.82
CA ALA A 54 9.37 11.73 6.01
C ALA A 54 10.85 11.32 6.04
N PHE A 55 11.70 11.94 5.21
CA PHE A 55 13.14 11.70 5.22
C PHE A 55 13.84 12.30 6.44
N GLU A 56 13.41 13.47 6.92
CA GLU A 56 13.85 14.05 8.19
C GLU A 56 13.49 13.16 9.39
N ASP A 57 12.31 12.52 9.35
CA ASP A 57 11.83 11.55 10.34
C ASP A 57 12.56 10.19 10.26
N GLY A 58 13.54 10.04 9.36
CA GLY A 58 14.41 8.87 9.25
C GLY A 58 13.96 7.80 8.24
N ARG A 59 12.94 8.07 7.41
CA ARG A 59 12.58 7.18 6.31
C ARG A 59 13.73 7.09 5.31
N THR A 60 14.01 5.89 4.81
CA THR A 60 15.06 5.67 3.80
C THR A 60 14.54 5.15 2.47
N ASN A 61 13.32 4.60 2.45
CA ASN A 61 12.71 4.04 1.25
C ASN A 61 11.93 5.10 0.46
N ALA A 62 12.16 5.17 -0.85
CA ALA A 62 11.44 6.02 -1.80
C ALA A 62 10.10 5.40 -2.25
N HIS A 63 9.91 4.10 -2.05
CA HIS A 63 8.63 3.44 -2.32
C HIS A 63 7.62 3.75 -1.21
N ASP A 64 6.34 3.70 -1.57
CA ASP A 64 5.27 3.70 -0.58
C ASP A 64 5.42 2.48 0.33
N GLU A 65 5.19 2.68 1.63
CA GLU A 65 5.12 1.57 2.55
C GLU A 65 3.94 0.70 2.13
N GLU A 66 4.11 -0.62 2.22
CA GLU A 66 3.02 -1.55 2.02
C GLU A 66 1.88 -1.09 2.93
N ARG A 67 0.78 -0.66 2.31
CA ARG A 67 -0.37 -0.14 3.03
C ARG A 67 -0.82 -1.30 3.92
N SER A 68 -0.52 -1.21 5.21
CA SER A 68 -1.07 -2.14 6.19
C SER A 68 -2.59 -2.00 6.07
N GLU A 69 -3.20 -2.92 5.33
CA GLU A 69 -4.63 -3.04 5.28
C GLU A 69 -5.06 -3.26 6.71
N ARG A 70 -5.88 -2.36 7.25
CA ARG A 70 -6.36 -2.43 8.63
C ARG A 70 -7.22 -3.69 8.81
N LEU A 71 -6.55 -4.84 8.97
CA LEU A 71 -7.03 -6.10 9.51
C LEU A 71 -6.79 -6.14 11.04
N SER A 72 -6.63 -5.00 11.70
CA SER A 72 -6.32 -4.90 13.14
C SER A 72 -7.40 -5.49 14.07
N GLU A 73 -8.62 -5.73 13.57
CA GLU A 73 -9.71 -6.37 14.34
C GLU A 73 -9.81 -7.89 14.07
N ILE A 74 -8.94 -8.42 13.22
CA ILE A 74 -8.95 -9.84 12.84
C ILE A 74 -7.92 -10.56 13.70
N THR A 75 -8.36 -11.09 14.82
CA THR A 75 -7.57 -12.06 15.59
C THR A 75 -7.43 -13.36 14.80
N GLU A 76 -6.27 -14.02 14.88
CA GLU A 76 -6.04 -15.33 14.23
C GLU A 76 -7.12 -16.38 14.57
N ASP A 77 -7.66 -16.33 15.78
CA ASP A 77 -8.75 -17.22 16.20
C ASP A 77 -10.03 -16.99 15.37
N LEU A 78 -10.33 -15.74 15.02
CA LEU A 78 -11.46 -15.40 14.17
C LEU A 78 -11.25 -15.92 12.74
N VAL A 79 -10.04 -15.79 12.20
CA VAL A 79 -9.69 -16.35 10.88
C VAL A 79 -9.89 -17.86 10.88
N ARG A 80 -9.37 -18.56 11.90
CA ARG A 80 -9.51 -20.01 12.03
C ARG A 80 -10.96 -20.46 12.18
N LYS A 81 -11.78 -19.68 12.90
CA LYS A 81 -13.20 -19.96 13.09
C LYS A 81 -13.99 -19.79 11.78
N VAL A 82 -13.67 -18.77 10.98
CA VAL A 82 -14.27 -18.56 9.66
C VAL A 82 -13.80 -19.64 8.67
N ASP A 83 -12.50 -19.94 8.63
CA ASP A 83 -11.92 -21.01 7.79
C ASP A 83 -12.58 -22.38 8.07
N GLY A 84 -12.69 -22.75 9.35
CA GLY A 84 -13.36 -24.00 9.75
C GLY A 84 -14.83 -24.07 9.30
N LYS A 85 -15.53 -22.94 9.19
CA LYS A 85 -16.90 -22.88 8.67
C LYS A 85 -16.96 -22.96 7.14
N VAL A 86 -16.07 -22.26 6.45
CA VAL A 86 -15.95 -22.32 4.97
C VAL A 86 -15.64 -23.74 4.51
N ARG A 87 -14.72 -24.44 5.21
CA ARG A 87 -14.40 -25.85 4.90
C ARG A 87 -15.56 -26.81 5.14
N LYS A 88 -16.37 -26.58 6.18
CA LYS A 88 -17.52 -27.44 6.51
C LYS A 88 -18.72 -27.19 5.61
N ASN A 89 -18.90 -25.97 5.11
CA ASN A 89 -20.04 -25.60 4.28
C ASN A 89 -19.56 -25.06 2.92
N ARG A 90 -19.61 -25.92 1.89
CA ARG A 90 -19.24 -25.58 0.51
C ARG A 90 -20.07 -24.43 -0.09
N ARG A 91 -21.23 -24.12 0.49
CA ARG A 91 -22.10 -22.98 0.13
C ARG A 91 -22.09 -21.92 1.23
N PHE A 92 -20.89 -21.51 1.66
CA PHE A 92 -20.73 -20.48 2.68
C PHE A 92 -21.24 -19.13 2.17
N THR A 93 -22.18 -18.53 2.91
CA THR A 93 -22.71 -17.20 2.62
C THR A 93 -22.30 -16.22 3.71
N ILE A 94 -21.83 -15.03 3.33
CA ILE A 94 -21.38 -14.00 4.29
C ILE A 94 -22.54 -13.54 5.19
N SER A 95 -23.77 -13.49 4.68
CA SER A 95 -24.96 -13.11 5.44
C SER A 95 -25.31 -14.10 6.55
N SER A 96 -25.24 -15.41 6.30
CA SER A 96 -25.51 -16.44 7.33
C SER A 96 -24.42 -16.46 8.40
N SER A 97 -23.18 -16.13 8.04
CA SER A 97 -22.08 -16.04 9.01
C SER A 97 -22.15 -14.77 9.86
N SER A 98 -22.66 -13.67 9.30
CA SER A 98 -22.91 -12.43 10.03
C SER A 98 -23.99 -12.58 11.11
N THR A 99 -24.97 -13.46 10.92
CA THR A 99 -25.98 -13.78 11.95
C THR A 99 -25.45 -14.69 13.05
N GLU A 100 -24.44 -15.51 12.77
CA GLU A 100 -23.85 -16.42 13.77
C GLU A 100 -22.64 -15.81 14.50
N LEU A 101 -21.96 -14.84 13.89
CA LEU A 101 -20.81 -14.13 14.44
C LEU A 101 -21.17 -12.65 14.64
N HIS A 102 -22.15 -12.39 15.52
CA HIS A 102 -22.62 -11.04 15.85
C HIS A 102 -21.52 -10.06 16.29
N GLN A 103 -20.37 -10.57 16.74
CA GLN A 103 -19.21 -9.78 17.19
C GLN A 103 -18.35 -9.26 16.02
N VAL A 104 -18.61 -9.70 14.79
CA VAL A 104 -17.74 -9.47 13.64
C VAL A 104 -18.49 -8.69 12.57
N SER A 105 -17.91 -7.57 12.12
CA SER A 105 -18.53 -6.79 11.06
C SER A 105 -18.52 -7.55 9.72
N ARG A 106 -19.54 -7.31 8.89
CA ARG A 106 -19.62 -7.88 7.53
C ARG A 106 -18.39 -7.57 6.68
N ARG A 107 -17.78 -6.40 6.89
CA ARG A 107 -16.57 -5.95 6.19
C ARG A 107 -15.35 -6.80 6.55
N VAL A 108 -15.21 -7.14 7.83
CA VAL A 108 -14.16 -8.03 8.32
C VAL A 108 -14.32 -9.44 7.76
N LEU A 109 -15.53 -10.00 7.77
CA LEU A 109 -15.81 -11.30 7.15
C LEU A 109 -15.49 -11.31 5.65
N TYR A 110 -15.82 -10.23 4.94
CA TYR A 110 -15.51 -10.10 3.51
C TYR A 110 -14.00 -10.09 3.25
N GLY A 111 -13.22 -9.37 4.08
CA GLY A 111 -11.76 -9.37 4.00
C GLY A 111 -11.16 -10.76 4.16
N ILE A 112 -11.53 -11.47 5.24
CA ILE A 112 -11.04 -12.83 5.54
C ILE A 112 -11.40 -13.81 4.41
N VAL A 113 -12.65 -13.79 3.93
CA VAL A 113 -13.10 -14.72 2.88
C VAL A 113 -12.42 -14.42 1.56
N THR A 114 -12.19 -13.15 1.24
CA THR A 114 -11.50 -12.76 0.01
C THR A 114 -10.04 -13.18 0.08
N GLU A 115 -9.35 -12.91 1.19
CA GLU A 115 -7.97 -13.32 1.40
C GLU A 115 -7.81 -14.85 1.34
N TYR A 116 -8.73 -15.61 1.95
CA TYR A 116 -8.74 -17.06 1.89
C TYR A 116 -8.96 -17.59 0.46
N ASN A 117 -9.90 -17.01 -0.30
CA ASN A 117 -10.10 -17.38 -1.70
C ASN A 117 -8.90 -16.99 -2.57
N CYS A 118 -8.27 -15.84 -2.34
CA CYS A 118 -7.05 -15.45 -3.07
C CYS A 118 -5.88 -16.40 -2.79
N LYS A 119 -5.70 -16.82 -1.53
CA LYS A 119 -4.71 -17.84 -1.14
C LYS A 119 -5.02 -19.21 -1.76
N LEU A 120 -6.29 -19.59 -1.81
CA LEU A 120 -6.70 -20.80 -2.53
C LEU A 120 -6.40 -20.66 -4.02
N CYS A 121 -6.75 -19.55 -4.66
CA CYS A 121 -6.49 -19.33 -6.09
C CYS A 121 -5.00 -19.34 -6.43
N SER A 122 -4.13 -18.85 -5.55
CA SER A 122 -2.66 -18.90 -5.74
C SER A 122 -2.07 -20.28 -5.50
N LEU A 123 -2.66 -21.12 -4.63
CA LEU A 123 -2.28 -22.52 -4.48
C LEU A 123 -2.71 -23.39 -5.69
N TRP A 124 -3.76 -22.98 -6.40
CA TRP A 124 -4.25 -23.65 -7.61
C TRP A 124 -3.70 -23.03 -8.90
N ALA A 125 -2.84 -22.02 -8.80
CA ALA A 125 -2.07 -21.53 -9.94
C ALA A 125 -1.01 -22.59 -10.29
N PRO A 126 -0.96 -23.09 -11.54
CA PRO A 126 0.07 -24.05 -11.93
C PRO A 126 1.45 -23.42 -11.73
N PRO A 127 2.43 -24.15 -11.18
CA PRO A 127 3.79 -23.65 -11.06
C PRO A 127 4.26 -23.23 -12.45
N THR A 128 4.60 -21.95 -12.59
CA THR A 128 5.18 -21.42 -13.82
C THR A 128 6.56 -22.06 -13.94
N ILE A 129 6.74 -22.88 -14.98
CA ILE A 129 8.03 -23.47 -15.37
C ILE A 129 8.92 -22.37 -15.93
#